data_AF-A0A7Z9LRL1-F1
#
_entry.id   AF-A0A7Z9LRL1-F1
#
_cell.length_a   1.000
_cell.length_b   1.000
_cell.length_c   1.000
_cell.angle_alpha   90.00
_cell.angle_beta   90.00
_cell.angle_gamma   90.00
#
_symmetry.space_group_name_H-M   'P 1'
#
loop_
_entity.id
_entity.type
_entity.pdbx_description
1 polymer ?
#
loop_
_entity_poly.entity_id
_entity_poly.type
_entity_poly.pdbx_seq_one_letter_code
_entity_poly.pdbx_strand_id
1 'polypeptide(L)'
;MEANIESTDTVEEEATEAAESEVFEKEALARLKAGREKLLQEIGRVIVGQEKVIDELLIVLFSGNHCLMTGAPGLAKTLLIRTLAQI
;
A
#
# COMPACT_ATOMS: atom_id res chain seq x y z
N MET A 1 -51.21 35.60 -4.25
CA MET A 1 -51.49 35.00 -5.56
C MET A 1 -50.32 35.40 -6.46
N GLU A 2 -49.27 34.63 -6.73
CA GLU A 2 -48.82 33.29 -6.37
C GLU A 2 -47.27 33.38 -6.35
N ALA A 3 -46.66 32.69 -5.39
CA ALA A 3 -45.24 32.36 -5.47
C ALA A 3 -45.08 31.30 -6.55
N ASN A 4 -44.12 31.47 -7.47
CA ASN A 4 -43.73 30.40 -8.38
C ASN A 4 -42.30 29.96 -8.05
N ILE A 5 -42.24 28.70 -7.65
CA ILE A 5 -41.09 27.88 -7.28
C ILE A 5 -40.78 27.01 -8.50
N GLU A 6 -39.57 27.07 -9.03
CA GLU A 6 -38.88 25.94 -9.69
C GLU A 6 -37.39 26.34 -9.77
N SER A 7 -36.56 25.91 -8.82
CA SER A 7 -35.83 24.62 -8.78
C SER A 7 -34.63 24.57 -9.74
N THR A 8 -33.53 24.07 -9.16
CA THR A 8 -32.30 23.51 -9.77
C THR A 8 -31.26 24.49 -10.34
N ASP A 9 -30.36 24.94 -9.47
CA ASP A 9 -28.92 24.95 -9.78
C ASP A 9 -28.21 24.04 -8.76
N THR A 10 -28.37 22.73 -8.97
CA THR A 10 -27.61 21.64 -8.35
C THR A 10 -26.28 21.46 -9.08
N VAL A 11 -25.51 22.53 -9.31
CA VAL A 11 -24.28 22.47 -10.12
C VAL A 11 -23.01 22.69 -9.29
N GLU A 12 -23.11 23.06 -8.01
CA GLU A 12 -21.92 23.28 -7.17
C GLU A 12 -21.46 22.04 -6.36
N GLU A 13 -22.24 20.96 -6.35
CA GLU A 13 -21.97 19.78 -5.51
C GLU A 13 -21.02 18.76 -6.17
N GLU A 14 -20.99 18.66 -7.51
CA GLU A 14 -20.18 17.66 -8.24
C GLU A 14 -18.66 17.94 -8.27
N ALA A 15 -18.23 19.20 -8.16
CA ALA A 15 -16.80 19.56 -8.29
C ALA A 15 -16.01 19.34 -6.98
N THR A 16 -16.69 19.36 -5.84
CA THR A 16 -16.06 19.16 -4.51
C THR A 16 -15.77 17.67 -4.26
N GLU A 17 -16.65 16.79 -4.75
CA GLU A 17 -16.55 15.34 -4.59
C GLU A 17 -15.40 14.71 -5.42
N ALA A 18 -15.12 15.25 -6.61
CA ALA A 18 -13.98 14.85 -7.44
C ALA A 18 -12.62 15.26 -6.85
N ALA A 19 -12.55 16.44 -6.21
CA ALA A 19 -11.33 16.92 -5.57
C ALA A 19 -11.04 16.18 -4.24
N GLU A 20 -12.08 15.88 -3.46
CA GLU A 20 -11.95 15.11 -2.21
C GLU A 20 -11.55 13.65 -2.47
N SER A 21 -12.08 13.03 -3.52
CA SER A 21 -11.71 11.65 -3.92
C SER A 21 -10.27 11.56 -4.44
N GLU A 22 -9.82 12.50 -5.28
CA GLU A 22 -8.42 12.55 -5.72
C GLU A 22 -7.43 12.80 -4.55
N VAL A 23 -7.81 13.63 -3.58
CA VAL A 23 -7.01 13.90 -2.39
C VAL A 23 -6.94 12.65 -1.50
N PHE A 24 -8.06 11.95 -1.32
CA PHE A 24 -8.12 10.70 -0.56
C PHE A 24 -7.29 9.58 -1.20
N GLU A 25 -7.37 9.40 -2.53
CA GLU A 25 -6.56 8.44 -3.26
C GLU A 25 -5.05 8.72 -3.13
N LYS A 26 -4.66 10.00 -3.26
CA LYS A 26 -3.26 10.41 -3.05
C LYS A 26 -2.80 10.14 -1.63
N GLU A 27 -3.62 10.41 -0.62
CA GLU A 27 -3.28 10.18 0.77
C GLU A 27 -3.13 8.68 1.08
N ALA A 28 -4.06 7.85 0.59
CA ALA A 28 -3.98 6.40 0.72
C ALA A 28 -2.70 5.83 0.07
N LEU A 29 -2.36 6.29 -1.14
CA LEU A 29 -1.12 5.90 -1.82
C LEU A 29 0.13 6.33 -1.04
N ALA A 30 0.13 7.54 -0.48
CA ALA A 30 1.23 8.04 0.33
C ALA A 30 1.44 7.20 1.60
N ARG A 31 0.35 6.82 2.28
CA ARG A 31 0.41 5.94 3.46
C ARG A 31 0.95 4.56 3.11
N LEU A 32 0.51 3.96 2.00
CA LEU A 32 0.99 2.65 1.54
C LEU A 32 2.49 2.70 1.21
N LYS A 33 2.94 3.74 0.48
CA LYS A 33 4.36 3.94 0.17
C LYS A 33 5.21 4.10 1.43
N ALA A 34 4.77 4.93 2.37
CA ALA A 34 5.48 5.14 3.64
C ALA A 34 5.57 3.86 4.47
N GLY A 35 4.48 3.08 4.53
CA GLY A 35 4.46 1.77 5.20
C GLY A 35 5.43 0.78 4.56
N ARG A 36 5.42 0.66 3.22
CA ARG A 36 6.36 -0.20 2.48
C ARG A 36 7.81 0.20 2.77
N GLU A 37 8.13 1.49 2.70
CA GLU A 37 9.49 1.98 2.88
C GLU A 37 10.01 1.71 4.31
N LYS A 38 9.13 1.86 5.30
CA LYS A 38 9.44 1.51 6.70
C LYS A 38 9.72 0.02 6.87
N LEU A 39 8.91 -0.86 6.26
CA LEU A 39 9.15 -2.31 6.28
C LEU A 39 10.48 -2.67 5.62
N LEU A 40 10.78 -2.11 4.44
CA LEU A 40 12.04 -2.35 3.73
C LEU A 40 13.25 -1.91 4.56
N GLN A 41 13.16 -0.79 5.26
CA GLN A 41 14.23 -0.32 6.15
C GLN A 41 14.48 -1.29 7.31
N GLU A 42 13.44 -1.77 7.98
CA GLU A 42 13.57 -2.71 9.10
C GLU A 42 14.13 -4.06 8.64
N ILE A 43 13.66 -4.58 7.51
CA ILE A 43 14.18 -5.83 6.92
C ILE A 43 15.65 -5.65 6.48
N GLY A 44 15.98 -4.52 5.85
CA GLY A 44 17.32 -4.21 5.35
C GLY A 44 18.39 -4.09 6.43
N ARG A 45 18.02 -3.87 7.70
CA ARG A 45 18.96 -3.92 8.84
C ARG A 45 19.48 -5.32 9.13
N VAL A 46 18.71 -6.36 8.76
CA VAL A 46 19.04 -7.76 9.05
C VAL A 46 19.42 -8.52 7.78
N ILE A 47 18.75 -8.22 6.66
CA ILE A 47 18.91 -8.92 5.39
C ILE A 47 19.63 -8.00 4.39
N VAL A 48 20.79 -8.43 3.90
CA VAL A 48 21.60 -7.69 2.93
C VAL A 48 21.58 -8.38 1.58
N GLY A 49 21.39 -7.60 0.50
CA GLY A 49 21.54 -8.08 -0.88
C GLY A 49 20.38 -8.90 -1.45
N GLN A 50 19.21 -8.90 -0.80
CA GLN A 50 18.02 -9.69 -1.21
C GLN A 50 16.79 -8.81 -1.52
N GLU A 51 16.99 -7.60 -2.06
CA GLU A 51 15.90 -6.64 -2.30
C GLU A 51 14.78 -7.20 -3.18
N LYS A 52 15.12 -7.87 -4.29
CA LYS A 52 14.12 -8.47 -5.19
C LYS A 52 13.24 -9.50 -4.49
N VAL A 53 13.84 -10.37 -3.66
CA VAL A 53 13.11 -11.42 -2.93
C VAL A 53 12.16 -10.79 -1.92
N ILE A 54 12.60 -9.71 -1.26
CA ILE A 54 11.76 -8.98 -0.31
C ILE A 54 10.58 -8.33 -1.03
N ASP A 55 10.79 -7.70 -2.19
CA ASP A 55 9.72 -7.11 -2.99
C ASP A 55 8.69 -8.17 -3.43
N GLU A 56 9.13 -9.32 -3.96
CA GLU A 56 8.25 -10.43 -4.33
C GLU A 56 7.46 -10.96 -3.11
N LEU A 57 8.10 -11.05 -1.95
CA LEU A 57 7.46 -11.49 -0.71
C LEU A 57 6.39 -10.52 -0.21
N LEU A 58 6.66 -9.21 -0.30
CA LEU A 58 5.67 -8.17 0.01
C LEU A 58 4.50 -8.21 -0.96
N ILE A 59 4.75 -8.43 -2.26
CA ILE A 59 3.68 -8.61 -3.26
C ILE A 59 2.78 -9.79 -2.89
N VAL A 60 3.37 -10.95 -2.56
CA VAL A 60 2.63 -12.14 -2.15
C VAL A 60 1.80 -11.88 -0.90
N LEU A 61 2.39 -11.23 0.11
CA LEU A 61 1.73 -10.88 1.37
C LEU A 61 0.54 -9.94 1.16
N PHE A 62 0.73 -8.84 0.41
CA PHE A 62 -0.34 -7.88 0.14
C PHE A 62 -1.44 -8.46 -0.78
N SER A 63 -1.09 -9.43 -1.61
CA SER A 63 -2.05 -10.13 -2.47
C SER A 63 -2.78 -11.27 -1.73
N GLY A 64 -2.44 -11.58 -0.47
CA GLY A 64 -3.03 -12.68 0.29
C GLY A 64 -2.69 -14.07 -0.25
N ASN A 65 -1.59 -14.19 -0.98
CA ASN A 65 -1.16 -15.43 -1.62
C ASN A 65 -0.11 -16.19 -0.79
N HIS A 66 0.34 -17.34 -1.30
CA HIS A 66 1.43 -18.13 -0.72
C HIS A 66 2.60 -18.23 -1.70
N CYS A 67 3.82 -18.28 -1.17
CA CYS A 67 5.02 -18.50 -1.96
C CYS A 67 5.90 -19.58 -1.34
N LEU A 68 6.67 -20.28 -2.18
CA LEU A 68 7.68 -21.25 -1.77
C LEU A 68 9.06 -20.65 -2.01
N MET A 69 9.89 -20.59 -0.97
CA MET A 69 11.24 -20.04 -1.08
C MET A 69 12.28 -21.16 -1.16
N THR A 70 12.94 -21.31 -2.31
CA THR A 70 13.93 -22.37 -2.58
C THR A 70 15.32 -21.81 -2.85
N GLY A 71 16.37 -22.63 -2.71
CA GLY A 71 17.76 -22.26 -3.02
C GLY A 71 18.79 -22.96 -2.13
N ALA A 72 20.07 -22.63 -2.31
CA ALA A 72 21.18 -23.22 -1.56
C ALA A 72 21.13 -22.93 -0.04
N PRO A 73 21.69 -23.81 0.81
CA PRO A 73 21.81 -23.56 2.26
C PRO A 73 22.65 -22.29 2.53
N GLY A 74 22.35 -21.58 3.61
CA GLY A 74 23.10 -20.38 4.04
C GLY A 74 22.66 -19.05 3.42
N LEU A 75 21.69 -19.03 2.50
CA LEU A 75 21.19 -17.80 1.86
C LEU A 75 20.18 -17.00 2.71
N ALA A 76 20.32 -17.03 4.04
CA ALA A 76 19.48 -16.31 4.99
C ALA A 76 17.95 -16.53 4.87
N LYS A 77 17.49 -17.58 4.17
CA LYS A 77 16.06 -17.89 3.95
C LYS A 77 15.23 -17.94 5.24
N THR A 78 15.71 -18.68 6.22
CA THR A 78 15.03 -18.81 7.52
C THR A 78 15.09 -17.50 8.31
N LEU A 79 16.18 -16.75 8.20
CA LEU A 79 16.33 -15.47 8.86
C LEU A 79 15.34 -14.46 8.27
N LEU A 80 15.22 -14.41 6.94
CA LEU A 80 14.33 -13.51 6.21
C LEU A 80 12.86 -13.69 6.62
N ILE A 81 12.37 -14.94 6.63
CA ILE A 81 10.98 -15.22 7.05
C ILE A 81 10.77 -14.90 8.53
N ARG A 82 11.75 -15.19 9.40
CA ARG A 82 11.67 -14.84 10.82
C ARG A 82 11.64 -13.33 11.04
N THR A 83 12.48 -12.58 10.33
CA THR A 83 12.51 -11.11 10.39
C THR A 83 11.19 -10.53 9.93
N LEU A 84 10.63 -11.01 8.81
CA LEU A 84 9.33 -10.56 8.33
C LEU A 84 8.21 -10.83 9.34
N ALA A 85 8.23 -11.97 10.02
CA ALA A 85 7.22 -12.33 11.03
C ALA A 85 7.34 -11.57 12.36
N GLN A 86 8.47 -10.90 12.61
CA GLN A 86 8.73 -10.16 13.85
C GLN A 86 8.45 -8.66 13.76
N ILE A 87 8.45 -8.12 12.55
CA ILE A 87 8.14 -6.71 12.26
C ILE A 87 6.63 -6.56 12.16
#